data_AF-A0A956P7X7-F1
#
_entry.id   AF-A0A956P7X7-F1
#
_cell.length_a   1.000
_cell.length_b   1.000
_cell.length_c   1.000
_cell.angle_alpha   90.00
_cell.angle_beta   90.00
_cell.angle_gamma   90.00
#
_symmetry.space_group_name_H-M   'P 1'
#
loop_
_entity.id
_entity.type
_entity.pdbx_description
1 polymer ?
#
loop_
_entity_poly.entity_id
_entity_poly.type
_entity_poly.pdbx_seq_one_letter_code
_entity_poly.pdbx_strand_id
1 'polypeptide(L)'
;MSAPYRKKLIEVALPLEAINTASANEKSVPRRGHPQTIHLWWARRPLASVRAVLVAQLLDDPSAQPDLFGTEREQDAERARLFDLIEQLARWENSDDEELLASARRAIARSWATGSSHEEQRLRACRGSDDEVLRFLAKSVPPICDPFSGGGSIALEAQRLGLRAVASDLNPVAVSINKALLEFPVRFRDRAPVDSAARGSIGMSWRDAEGLAADVLAYAEWMLGEARSRLSRVYPHVHAPGKAGSSTTPPLGWIWARTVASPNPAMKGAHVPLVASFCLSKKRGREIWIEPAIGRNGRDYTFGISRGHRDSRMTETVNRRGGRCLLSGEPIPFSYIRDEAKAGRMRARLLAVVVEAAGRRDYLPPSFPETPEIPEPPDAPGTELPEKALGFRVQAYGMTRHRDLFSPRQLLALCTFSDLVREARARVLRDALDQGLEEGSSYEAGGSGAAAYADAVALCLALGVGRLCDYNSTICTWNTIGGSIRSTFSRQAIPITWDYYETNPLADTTGSWSSCISWVADALKNLRPRAAAVVHCADASDVDLPVPAVVATDPPYYDNIGYSDLSDFFYV
;
A
#
# COMPACT_ATOMS: atom_id res chain seq x y z
N MET A 1 2.21 -48.02 0.90
CA MET A 1 0.81 -47.85 1.32
C MET A 1 0.62 -46.36 1.57
N SER A 2 -0.26 -45.68 0.82
CA SER A 2 -0.61 -44.29 1.12
C SER A 2 -1.26 -44.24 2.51
N ALA A 3 -0.98 -43.18 3.28
CA ALA A 3 -1.69 -42.97 4.54
C ALA A 3 -3.21 -42.98 4.28
N PRO A 4 -4.02 -43.57 5.18
CA PRO A 4 -5.47 -43.56 5.03
C PRO A 4 -5.96 -42.11 4.94
N TYR A 5 -6.84 -41.85 3.97
CA TYR A 5 -7.43 -40.53 3.77
C TYR A 5 -8.23 -40.13 5.02
N ARG A 6 -7.96 -38.92 5.53
CA ARG A 6 -8.66 -38.34 6.66
C ARG A 6 -9.44 -37.14 6.18
N LYS A 7 -10.77 -37.24 6.30
CA LYS A 7 -11.69 -36.16 5.92
C LYS A 7 -11.36 -34.91 6.72
N LYS A 8 -11.24 -33.78 6.02
CA LYS A 8 -10.96 -32.46 6.58
C LYS A 8 -12.24 -31.71 6.89
N LEU A 9 -12.14 -30.79 7.84
CA LEU A 9 -13.29 -30.00 8.29
C LEU A 9 -13.91 -29.19 7.15
N ILE A 10 -13.07 -28.62 6.27
CA ILE A 10 -13.52 -27.86 5.09
C ILE A 10 -14.38 -28.67 4.11
N GLU A 11 -14.26 -30.00 4.09
CA GLU A 11 -15.03 -30.89 3.21
C GLU A 11 -16.43 -31.19 3.76
N VAL A 12 -16.70 -30.83 5.03
CA VAL A 12 -17.98 -31.08 5.71
C VAL A 12 -18.77 -29.79 5.83
N ALA A 13 -18.24 -28.78 6.54
CA ALA A 13 -18.91 -27.51 6.74
C ALA A 13 -17.94 -26.43 7.24
N LEU A 14 -18.36 -25.18 7.06
CA LEU A 14 -17.64 -23.97 7.45
C LEU A 14 -18.64 -22.92 7.98
N PRO A 15 -18.27 -22.10 8.97
CA PRO A 15 -19.10 -20.98 9.43
C PRO A 15 -19.05 -19.80 8.43
N LEU A 16 -19.58 -20.01 7.22
CA LEU A 16 -19.46 -19.09 6.09
C LEU A 16 -20.04 -17.70 6.37
N GLU A 17 -21.14 -17.60 7.12
CA GLU A 17 -21.76 -16.32 7.46
C GLU A 17 -20.83 -15.44 8.29
N ALA A 18 -20.20 -16.01 9.32
CA ALA A 18 -19.24 -15.32 10.16
C ALA A 18 -17.99 -14.90 9.37
N ILE A 19 -17.46 -15.82 8.54
CA ILE A 19 -16.28 -15.56 7.69
C ILE A 19 -16.57 -14.41 6.71
N ASN A 20 -17.72 -14.44 6.03
CA ASN A 20 -18.13 -13.43 5.06
C ASN A 20 -18.33 -12.07 5.73
N THR A 21 -18.99 -12.03 6.89
CA THR A 21 -19.21 -10.81 7.67
C THR A 21 -17.89 -10.18 8.09
N ALA A 22 -16.98 -10.97 8.66
CA ALA A 22 -15.67 -10.47 9.07
C ALA A 22 -14.82 -9.98 7.89
N SER A 23 -14.86 -10.70 6.77
CA SER A 23 -14.14 -10.34 5.55
C SER A 23 -14.66 -9.06 4.89
N ALA A 24 -15.96 -8.77 5.03
CA ALA A 24 -16.54 -7.50 4.63
C ALA A 24 -16.10 -6.37 5.56
N ASN A 25 -16.08 -6.60 6.88
CA ASN A 25 -15.67 -5.62 7.89
C ASN A 25 -14.18 -5.25 7.76
N GLU A 26 -13.29 -6.20 7.46
CA GLU A 26 -11.85 -5.97 7.25
C GLU A 26 -11.59 -4.89 6.17
N LYS A 27 -12.49 -4.73 5.20
CA LYS A 27 -12.36 -3.70 4.15
C LYS A 27 -12.64 -2.28 4.67
N SER A 28 -13.37 -2.14 5.77
CA SER A 28 -13.86 -0.87 6.34
C SER A 28 -13.14 -0.41 7.62
N VAL A 29 -12.34 -1.27 8.26
CA VAL A 29 -11.61 -0.95 9.49
C VAL A 29 -10.35 -0.11 9.25
N PRO A 30 -9.86 0.65 10.26
CA PRO A 30 -8.61 1.40 10.15
C PRO A 30 -7.44 0.46 9.80
N ARG A 31 -6.73 0.79 8.71
CA ARG A 31 -5.67 -0.09 8.20
C ARG A 31 -4.31 0.11 8.86
N ARG A 32 -4.16 1.10 9.75
CA ARG A 32 -2.84 1.43 10.32
C ARG A 32 -2.26 0.20 11.02
N GLY A 33 -1.04 -0.18 10.64
CA GLY A 33 -0.37 -1.36 11.18
C GLY A 33 -0.89 -2.70 10.65
N HIS A 34 -1.91 -2.71 9.79
CA HIS A 34 -2.32 -3.91 9.08
C HIS A 34 -1.25 -4.28 8.05
N PRO A 35 -0.86 -5.56 7.90
CA PRO A 35 0.05 -6.03 6.86
C PRO A 35 -0.24 -5.52 5.43
N GLN A 36 -1.51 -5.29 5.09
CA GLN A 36 -1.91 -4.75 3.78
C GLN A 36 -1.41 -3.32 3.52
N THR A 37 -1.01 -2.59 4.56
CA THR A 37 -0.54 -1.22 4.43
C THR A 37 0.92 -1.10 4.03
N ILE A 38 1.69 -2.19 4.05
CA ILE A 38 3.09 -2.20 3.61
C ILE A 38 3.22 -1.68 2.18
N HIS A 39 2.32 -2.09 1.29
CA HIS A 39 2.22 -1.59 -0.07
C HIS A 39 0.86 -1.97 -0.68
N LEU A 40 0.42 -1.20 -1.68
CA LEU A 40 -0.77 -1.51 -2.47
C LEU A 40 -0.60 -2.83 -3.25
N TRP A 41 -1.63 -3.67 -3.21
CA TRP A 41 -1.86 -4.74 -4.18
C TRP A 41 -3.38 -4.89 -4.40
N TRP A 42 -3.85 -4.85 -5.64
CA TRP A 42 -5.28 -4.67 -5.94
C TRP A 42 -6.17 -5.86 -5.59
N ALA A 43 -5.63 -7.08 -5.66
CA ALA A 43 -6.39 -8.33 -5.50
C ALA A 43 -6.05 -9.06 -4.19
N ARG A 44 -5.61 -8.34 -3.15
CA ARG A 44 -5.23 -8.97 -1.88
C ARG A 44 -6.45 -9.52 -1.14
N ARG A 45 -6.38 -10.78 -0.69
CA ARG A 45 -7.47 -11.45 0.03
C ARG A 45 -7.53 -11.04 1.50
N PRO A 46 -8.75 -10.91 2.08
CA PRO A 46 -8.91 -10.63 3.51
C PRO A 46 -8.23 -11.69 4.35
N LEU A 47 -7.45 -11.27 5.35
CA LEU A 47 -6.74 -12.18 6.24
C LEU A 47 -7.71 -13.06 7.03
N ALA A 48 -8.88 -12.52 7.41
CA ALA A 48 -9.94 -13.28 8.07
C ALA A 48 -10.37 -14.52 7.29
N SER A 49 -10.70 -14.35 6.00
CA SER A 49 -11.07 -15.46 5.09
C SER A 49 -9.94 -16.47 4.95
N VAL A 50 -8.73 -15.97 4.67
CA VAL A 50 -7.56 -16.81 4.44
C VAL A 50 -7.26 -17.67 5.66
N ARG A 51 -7.19 -17.07 6.86
CA ARG A 51 -6.93 -17.76 8.12
C ARG A 51 -7.96 -18.86 8.37
N ALA A 52 -9.25 -18.55 8.22
CA ALA A 52 -10.34 -19.49 8.44
C ALA A 52 -10.24 -20.71 7.50
N VAL A 53 -10.02 -20.46 6.21
CA VAL A 53 -9.88 -21.51 5.19
C VAL A 53 -8.62 -22.37 5.44
N LEU A 54 -7.48 -21.72 5.74
CA LEU A 54 -6.23 -22.42 6.05
C LEU A 54 -6.34 -23.33 7.28
N VAL A 55 -7.03 -22.89 8.32
CA VAL A 55 -7.26 -23.71 9.51
C VAL A 55 -8.18 -24.88 9.17
N ALA A 56 -9.31 -24.64 8.51
CA ALA A 56 -10.29 -25.68 8.20
C ALA A 56 -9.79 -26.77 7.24
N GLN A 57 -8.89 -26.44 6.30
CA GLN A 57 -8.28 -27.44 5.43
C GLN A 57 -7.27 -28.35 6.16
N LEU A 58 -6.70 -27.88 7.28
CA LEU A 58 -5.67 -28.62 8.02
C LEU A 58 -6.26 -29.44 9.17
N LEU A 59 -7.39 -29.01 9.72
CA LEU A 59 -8.13 -29.75 10.73
C LEU A 59 -8.83 -30.96 10.13
N ASP A 60 -8.68 -32.12 10.77
CA ASP A 60 -9.53 -33.26 10.46
C ASP A 60 -10.96 -32.99 10.95
N ASP A 61 -11.96 -33.45 10.20
CA ASP A 61 -13.30 -33.57 10.75
C ASP A 61 -13.28 -34.63 11.89
N PRO A 62 -14.01 -34.42 12.99
CA PRO A 62 -14.05 -35.38 14.10
C PRO A 62 -14.44 -36.81 13.70
N SER A 63 -15.21 -37.00 12.61
CA SER A 63 -15.53 -38.34 12.07
C SER A 63 -14.32 -39.11 11.54
N ALA A 64 -13.22 -38.43 11.22
CA ALA A 64 -11.95 -39.05 10.83
C ALA A 64 -11.07 -39.47 12.03
N GLN A 65 -11.53 -39.21 13.27
CA GLN A 65 -10.82 -39.55 14.51
C GLN A 65 -11.72 -40.35 15.48
N PRO A 66 -12.20 -41.55 15.09
CA PRO A 66 -13.18 -42.32 15.87
C PRO A 66 -12.63 -42.82 17.21
N ASP A 67 -11.31 -42.88 17.38
CA ASP A 67 -10.66 -43.21 18.64
C ASP A 67 -10.69 -42.07 19.67
N LEU A 68 -10.94 -40.84 19.22
CA LEU A 68 -11.15 -39.67 20.08
C LEU A 68 -12.63 -39.27 20.17
N PHE A 69 -13.39 -39.46 19.09
CA PHE A 69 -14.81 -39.08 18.98
C PHE A 69 -15.62 -40.27 18.45
N GLY A 70 -15.96 -41.19 19.36
CA GLY A 70 -16.56 -42.48 19.01
C GLY A 70 -18.04 -42.40 18.66
N THR A 71 -18.73 -41.34 19.08
CA THR A 71 -20.17 -41.14 18.85
C THR A 71 -20.46 -39.89 18.01
N GLU A 72 -21.58 -39.90 17.28
CA GLU A 72 -22.04 -38.74 16.50
C GLU A 72 -22.18 -37.48 17.38
N ARG A 73 -22.69 -37.64 18.61
CA ARG A 73 -22.79 -36.53 19.58
C ARG A 73 -21.44 -35.93 19.95
N GLU A 74 -20.41 -36.75 20.15
CA GLU A 74 -19.04 -36.27 20.43
C GLU A 74 -18.43 -35.58 19.20
N GLN A 75 -18.68 -36.12 18.01
CA GLN A 75 -18.23 -35.55 16.75
C GLN A 75 -18.87 -34.18 16.50
N ASP A 76 -20.18 -34.04 16.74
CA ASP A 76 -20.91 -32.78 16.61
C ASP A 76 -20.45 -31.74 17.62
N ALA A 77 -20.19 -32.15 18.87
CA ALA A 77 -19.69 -31.26 19.91
C ALA A 77 -18.29 -30.72 19.58
N GLU A 78 -17.37 -31.58 19.12
CA GLU A 78 -16.04 -31.13 18.70
C GLU A 78 -16.12 -30.25 17.44
N ARG A 79 -17.00 -30.59 16.49
CA ARG A 79 -17.20 -29.77 15.28
C ARG A 79 -17.68 -28.37 15.64
N ALA A 80 -18.65 -28.26 16.56
CA ALA A 80 -19.12 -26.98 17.07
C ALA A 80 -17.98 -26.18 17.73
N ARG A 81 -17.15 -26.82 18.57
CA ARG A 81 -15.98 -26.17 19.18
C ARG A 81 -14.97 -25.67 18.14
N LEU A 82 -14.73 -26.44 17.07
CA LEU A 82 -13.83 -26.03 15.97
C LEU A 82 -14.44 -24.87 15.16
N PHE A 83 -15.76 -24.83 14.98
CA PHE A 83 -16.44 -23.69 14.35
C PHE A 83 -16.33 -22.44 15.20
N ASP A 84 -16.59 -22.52 16.52
CA ASP A 84 -16.43 -21.38 17.43
C ASP A 84 -15.00 -20.82 17.37
N LEU A 85 -13.99 -21.70 17.29
CA LEU A 85 -12.59 -21.30 17.10
C LEU A 85 -12.38 -20.56 15.77
N ILE A 86 -12.89 -21.07 14.65
CA ILE A 86 -12.78 -20.44 13.33
C ILE A 86 -13.52 -19.10 13.29
N GLU A 87 -14.71 -19.01 13.89
CA GLU A 87 -15.47 -17.76 14.00
C GLU A 87 -14.71 -16.70 14.78
N GLN A 88 -14.10 -17.07 15.91
CA GLN A 88 -13.26 -16.16 16.69
C GLN A 88 -12.02 -15.74 15.90
N LEU A 89 -11.38 -16.66 15.18
CA LEU A 89 -10.21 -16.38 14.34
C LEU A 89 -10.55 -15.46 13.16
N ALA A 90 -11.78 -15.50 12.65
CA ALA A 90 -12.21 -14.64 11.55
C ALA A 90 -12.41 -13.18 12.00
N ARG A 91 -12.75 -12.92 13.27
CA ARG A 91 -13.02 -11.56 13.77
C ARG A 91 -11.78 -10.68 13.65
N TRP A 92 -11.97 -9.46 13.12
CA TRP A 92 -10.89 -8.50 12.90
C TRP A 92 -10.14 -8.18 14.18
N GLU A 93 -10.87 -7.95 15.27
CA GLU A 93 -10.38 -7.59 16.60
C GLU A 93 -9.43 -8.64 17.19
N ASN A 94 -9.59 -9.89 16.77
CA ASN A 94 -8.81 -11.03 17.23
C ASN A 94 -7.64 -11.35 16.29
N SER A 95 -7.40 -10.55 15.24
CA SER A 95 -6.43 -10.89 14.21
C SER A 95 -5.03 -11.10 14.78
N ASP A 96 -4.65 -10.32 15.79
CA ASP A 96 -3.33 -10.37 16.44
C ASP A 96 -3.36 -11.04 17.83
N ASP A 97 -4.45 -11.76 18.15
CA ASP A 97 -4.57 -12.53 19.39
C ASP A 97 -3.69 -13.79 19.35
N GLU A 98 -2.56 -13.74 20.04
CA GLU A 98 -1.58 -14.82 20.08
C GLU A 98 -2.11 -16.07 20.81
N GLU A 99 -2.98 -15.93 21.82
CA GLU A 99 -3.55 -17.08 22.54
C GLU A 99 -4.54 -17.83 21.65
N LEU A 100 -5.34 -17.09 20.88
CA LEU A 100 -6.26 -17.66 19.90
C LEU A 100 -5.52 -18.31 18.74
N LEU A 101 -4.48 -17.67 18.20
CA LEU A 101 -3.62 -18.28 17.18
C LEU A 101 -2.94 -19.54 17.72
N ALA A 102 -2.40 -19.52 18.95
CA ALA A 102 -1.81 -20.69 19.58
C ALA A 102 -2.83 -21.84 19.76
N SER A 103 -4.10 -21.51 20.08
CA SER A 103 -5.19 -22.50 20.13
C SER A 103 -5.44 -23.15 18.76
N ALA A 104 -5.39 -22.37 17.67
CA ALA A 104 -5.46 -22.89 16.31
C ALA A 104 -4.28 -23.83 15.99
N ARG A 105 -3.05 -23.43 16.36
CA ARG A 105 -1.84 -24.24 16.17
C ARG A 105 -1.93 -25.58 16.90
N ARG A 106 -2.44 -25.59 18.13
CA ARG A 106 -2.67 -26.81 18.93
C ARG A 106 -3.72 -27.72 18.28
N ALA A 107 -4.81 -27.16 17.77
CA ALA A 107 -5.84 -27.92 17.07
C ALA A 107 -5.31 -28.57 15.77
N ILE A 108 -4.48 -27.84 15.02
CA ILE A 108 -3.77 -28.38 13.84
C ILE A 108 -2.79 -29.48 14.29
N ALA A 109 -1.94 -29.24 15.29
CA ALA A 109 -1.00 -30.23 15.78
C ALA A 109 -1.69 -31.53 16.24
N ARG A 110 -2.83 -31.44 16.94
CA ARG A 110 -3.67 -32.60 17.28
C ARG A 110 -4.09 -33.38 16.03
N SER A 111 -4.55 -32.67 14.99
CA SER A 111 -4.97 -33.30 13.74
C SER A 111 -3.81 -33.96 12.99
N TRP A 112 -2.57 -33.53 13.19
CA TRP A 112 -1.41 -34.09 12.48
C TRP A 112 -0.59 -35.10 13.31
N ALA A 113 -0.75 -35.12 14.63
CA ALA A 113 -0.11 -36.06 15.56
C ALA A 113 -0.77 -37.45 15.51
N THR A 114 -0.43 -38.24 14.48
CA THR A 114 -1.02 -39.56 14.19
C THR A 114 -0.16 -40.74 14.62
N GLY A 115 1.12 -40.50 14.90
CA GLY A 115 2.06 -41.49 15.36
C GLY A 115 1.86 -41.87 16.83
N SER A 116 2.65 -42.85 17.26
CA SER A 116 2.61 -43.38 18.63
C SER A 116 3.73 -42.83 19.52
N SER A 117 4.47 -41.82 19.05
CA SER A 117 5.55 -41.20 19.83
C SER A 117 4.98 -40.49 21.06
N HIS A 118 5.77 -40.39 22.15
CA HIS A 118 5.32 -39.71 23.37
C HIS A 118 4.98 -38.23 23.12
N GLU A 119 5.75 -37.56 22.27
CA GLU A 119 5.50 -36.19 21.82
C GLU A 119 4.13 -36.08 21.12
N GLU A 120 3.86 -36.95 20.15
CA GLU A 120 2.60 -36.93 19.42
C GLU A 120 1.40 -37.28 20.30
N GLN A 121 1.52 -38.24 21.22
CA GLN A 121 0.46 -38.53 22.19
C GLN A 121 0.12 -37.32 23.06
N ARG A 122 1.12 -36.55 23.49
CA ARG A 122 0.92 -35.31 24.26
C ARG A 122 0.27 -34.22 23.43
N LEU A 123 0.72 -34.02 22.19
CA LEU A 123 0.15 -33.03 21.27
C LEU A 123 -1.29 -33.38 20.90
N ARG A 124 -1.58 -34.66 20.68
CA ARG A 124 -2.94 -35.17 20.46
C ARG A 124 -3.85 -34.92 21.66
N ALA A 125 -3.31 -35.03 22.88
CA ALA A 125 -3.99 -34.64 24.11
C ALA A 125 -4.00 -33.12 24.39
N CYS A 126 -3.47 -32.28 23.49
CA CYS A 126 -3.31 -30.83 23.65
C CYS A 126 -2.51 -30.39 24.90
N ARG A 127 -1.51 -31.17 25.30
CA ARG A 127 -0.65 -30.92 26.48
C ARG A 127 0.78 -30.45 26.12
N GLY A 128 1.02 -30.06 24.87
CA GLY A 128 2.31 -29.51 24.44
C GLY A 128 2.48 -28.04 24.78
N SER A 129 3.72 -27.61 25.03
CA SER A 129 4.07 -26.18 25.06
C SER A 129 3.97 -25.56 23.67
N ASP A 130 3.93 -24.23 23.57
CA ASP A 130 3.85 -23.56 22.26
C ASP A 130 5.08 -23.84 21.39
N ASP A 131 6.27 -23.92 22.00
CA ASP A 131 7.50 -24.29 21.28
C ASP A 131 7.48 -25.74 20.78
N GLU A 132 6.93 -26.67 21.56
CA GLU A 132 6.72 -28.05 21.12
C GLU A 132 5.77 -28.12 19.93
N VAL A 133 4.66 -27.38 20.00
CA VAL A 133 3.67 -27.30 18.91
C VAL A 133 4.31 -26.71 17.65
N LEU A 134 5.03 -25.59 17.74
CA LEU A 134 5.66 -24.96 16.59
C LEU A 134 6.72 -25.86 15.94
N ARG A 135 7.56 -26.51 16.75
CA ARG A 135 8.55 -27.49 16.25
C ARG A 135 7.88 -28.66 15.54
N PHE A 136 6.79 -29.18 16.11
CA PHE A 136 6.03 -30.25 15.48
C PHE A 136 5.40 -29.81 14.16
N LEU A 137 4.73 -28.65 14.12
CA LEU A 137 4.10 -28.13 12.90
C LEU A 137 5.12 -27.93 11.78
N ALA A 138 6.27 -27.33 12.08
CA ALA A 138 7.33 -27.11 11.10
C ALA A 138 7.87 -28.42 10.50
N LYS A 139 7.94 -29.49 11.30
CA LYS A 139 8.48 -30.80 10.90
C LYS A 139 7.45 -31.69 10.20
N SER A 140 6.23 -31.75 10.75
CA SER A 140 5.26 -32.81 10.45
C SER A 140 4.15 -32.38 9.51
N VAL A 141 3.89 -31.08 9.37
CA VAL A 141 2.90 -30.55 8.44
C VAL A 141 3.60 -30.17 7.12
N PRO A 142 3.08 -30.59 5.95
CA PRO A 142 3.57 -30.13 4.67
C PRO A 142 3.49 -28.60 4.56
N PRO A 143 4.43 -27.96 3.87
CA PRO A 143 4.41 -26.51 3.68
C PRO A 143 3.18 -26.07 2.87
N ILE A 144 2.65 -24.91 3.22
CA ILE A 144 1.59 -24.24 2.47
C ILE A 144 2.21 -23.57 1.26
N CYS A 145 1.72 -23.90 0.07
CA CYS A 145 2.25 -23.43 -1.19
C CYS A 145 1.23 -22.55 -1.92
N ASP A 146 1.63 -21.35 -2.30
CA ASP A 146 0.80 -20.40 -3.06
C ASP A 146 1.57 -19.88 -4.28
N PRO A 147 1.37 -20.48 -5.47
CA PRO A 147 2.09 -20.09 -6.69
C PRO A 147 1.57 -18.79 -7.35
N PHE A 148 0.51 -18.18 -6.81
CA PHE A 148 -0.06 -16.91 -7.26
C PHE A 148 -0.21 -15.94 -6.07
N SER A 149 0.89 -15.77 -5.34
CA SER A 149 0.88 -15.16 -4.02
C SER A 149 0.40 -13.71 -3.97
N GLY A 150 0.57 -12.95 -5.06
CA GLY A 150 0.14 -11.58 -5.19
C GLY A 150 0.52 -10.73 -3.98
N GLY A 151 -0.47 -10.36 -3.17
CA GLY A 151 -0.26 -9.53 -1.99
C GLY A 151 0.30 -10.26 -0.76
N GLY A 152 0.41 -11.59 -0.78
CA GLY A 152 1.03 -12.43 0.25
C GLY A 152 0.14 -12.90 1.41
N SER A 153 -1.19 -12.73 1.32
CA SER A 153 -2.11 -13.04 2.43
C SER A 153 -2.04 -14.51 2.89
N ILE A 154 -2.00 -15.47 1.95
CA ILE A 154 -2.00 -16.90 2.24
C ILE A 154 -0.75 -17.32 2.98
N ALA A 155 0.42 -16.98 2.43
CA ALA A 155 1.70 -17.29 3.05
C ALA A 155 1.90 -16.58 4.39
N LEU A 156 1.38 -15.36 4.55
CA LEU A 156 1.43 -14.63 5.82
C LEU A 156 0.63 -15.34 6.91
N GLU A 157 -0.62 -15.70 6.66
CA GLU A 157 -1.44 -16.40 7.66
C GLU A 157 -0.92 -17.80 7.94
N ALA A 158 -0.38 -18.51 6.94
CA ALA A 158 0.31 -19.78 7.15
C ALA A 158 1.49 -19.61 8.14
N GLN A 159 2.32 -18.59 7.92
CA GLN A 159 3.46 -18.29 8.79
C GLN A 159 3.02 -17.95 10.23
N ARG A 160 1.92 -17.20 10.39
CA ARG A 160 1.35 -16.86 11.70
C ARG A 160 0.77 -18.09 12.39
N LEU A 161 0.23 -19.05 11.65
CA LEU A 161 -0.22 -20.36 12.15
C LEU A 161 0.94 -21.34 12.40
N GLY A 162 2.20 -20.90 12.32
CA GLY A 162 3.35 -21.77 12.59
C GLY A 162 3.65 -22.79 11.49
N LEU A 163 3.11 -22.57 10.29
CA LEU A 163 3.29 -23.44 9.13
C LEU A 163 4.36 -22.88 8.20
N ARG A 164 5.20 -23.75 7.65
CA ARG A 164 6.14 -23.35 6.60
C ARG A 164 5.36 -22.90 5.37
N ALA A 165 5.80 -21.83 4.73
CA ALA A 165 5.16 -21.30 3.53
C ALA A 165 6.13 -21.21 2.35
N VAL A 166 5.66 -21.53 1.15
CA VAL A 166 6.33 -21.27 -0.13
C VAL A 166 5.39 -20.43 -0.97
N ALA A 167 5.81 -19.22 -1.31
CA ALA A 167 5.05 -18.30 -2.13
C ALA A 167 5.80 -18.04 -3.43
N SER A 168 5.08 -17.85 -4.53
CA SER A 168 5.69 -17.30 -5.74
C SER A 168 4.76 -16.34 -6.43
N ASP A 169 5.32 -15.46 -7.24
CA ASP A 169 4.58 -14.66 -8.21
C ASP A 169 5.53 -14.31 -9.37
N LEU A 170 4.97 -14.09 -10.55
CA LEU A 170 5.73 -13.59 -11.70
C LEU A 170 6.04 -12.10 -11.53
N ASN A 171 5.17 -11.37 -10.82
CA ASN A 171 5.26 -9.93 -10.68
C ASN A 171 6.27 -9.52 -9.59
N PRO A 172 7.35 -8.78 -9.92
CA PRO A 172 8.36 -8.42 -8.95
C PRO A 172 7.87 -7.45 -7.86
N VAL A 173 6.79 -6.67 -8.09
CA VAL A 173 6.16 -5.86 -7.03
C VAL A 173 5.49 -6.78 -6.01
N ALA A 174 4.72 -7.78 -6.45
CA ALA A 174 4.14 -8.80 -5.58
C ALA A 174 5.23 -9.52 -4.79
N VAL A 175 6.30 -9.96 -5.45
CA VAL A 175 7.44 -10.62 -4.79
C VAL A 175 8.08 -9.71 -3.74
N SER A 176 8.36 -8.45 -4.07
CA SER A 176 8.99 -7.50 -3.13
C SER A 176 8.15 -7.29 -1.87
N ILE A 177 6.83 -7.18 -2.03
CA ILE A 177 5.87 -7.13 -0.92
C ILE A 177 5.99 -8.39 -0.06
N ASN A 178 5.97 -9.57 -0.67
CA ASN A 178 6.04 -10.85 0.03
C ASN A 178 7.38 -11.01 0.78
N LYS A 179 8.50 -10.60 0.19
CA LYS A 179 9.83 -10.62 0.82
C LYS A 179 9.85 -9.79 2.11
N ALA A 180 9.28 -8.59 2.05
CA ALA A 180 9.17 -7.70 3.22
C ALA A 180 8.19 -8.21 4.29
N LEU A 181 7.10 -8.88 3.89
CA LEU A 181 6.11 -9.44 4.82
C LEU A 181 6.55 -10.75 5.47
N LEU A 182 7.29 -11.60 4.75
CA LEU A 182 7.44 -13.01 5.11
C LEU A 182 8.88 -13.39 5.45
N GLU A 183 9.87 -12.84 4.74
CA GLU A 183 11.26 -13.28 4.87
C GLU A 183 12.07 -12.38 5.81
N PHE A 184 12.08 -11.06 5.59
CA PHE A 184 12.87 -10.15 6.42
C PHE A 184 12.52 -10.20 7.92
N PRO A 185 11.22 -10.23 8.32
CA PRO A 185 10.82 -10.30 9.72
C PRO A 185 11.30 -11.57 10.44
N VAL A 186 11.48 -12.67 9.70
CA VAL A 186 12.05 -13.92 10.23
C VAL A 186 13.57 -13.85 10.25
N ARG A 187 14.18 -13.38 9.16
CA ARG A 187 15.63 -13.38 8.98
C ARG A 187 16.35 -12.44 9.94
N PHE A 188 15.73 -11.31 10.27
CA PHE A 188 16.31 -10.30 11.16
C PHE A 188 15.52 -10.15 12.46
N ARG A 189 14.89 -11.24 12.90
CA ARG A 189 14.09 -11.29 14.12
C ARG A 189 14.92 -10.90 15.34
N ASP A 190 14.30 -10.13 16.23
CA ASP A 190 14.84 -9.71 17.54
C ASP A 190 16.17 -8.96 17.45
N ARG A 191 16.57 -8.54 16.25
CA ARG A 191 17.81 -7.78 16.02
C ARG A 191 17.60 -6.33 16.43
N ALA A 192 18.56 -5.78 17.15
CA ALA A 192 18.60 -4.37 17.46
C ALA A 192 18.89 -3.52 16.20
N PRO A 193 18.34 -2.31 16.09
CA PRO A 193 18.65 -1.37 15.01
C PRO A 193 20.14 -1.13 14.87
N VAL A 194 20.61 -0.92 13.64
CA VAL A 194 21.99 -0.55 13.35
C VAL A 194 22.20 0.96 13.37
N ASP A 195 21.14 1.75 13.16
CA ASP A 195 21.18 3.19 13.41
C ASP A 195 21.38 3.45 14.92
N SER A 196 22.45 4.18 15.25
CA SER A 196 22.84 4.42 16.64
C SER A 196 21.80 5.22 17.43
N ALA A 197 21.02 6.09 16.79
CA ALA A 197 20.01 6.89 17.47
C ALA A 197 18.74 6.07 17.74
N ALA A 198 18.39 5.17 16.82
CA ALA A 198 17.24 4.27 16.94
C ALA A 198 17.49 3.11 17.91
N ARG A 199 18.74 2.65 18.05
CA ARG A 199 19.13 1.49 18.87
C ARG A 199 18.76 1.61 20.36
N GLY A 200 18.59 2.85 20.85
CA GLY A 200 18.19 3.12 22.24
C GLY A 200 19.28 2.82 23.27
N SER A 201 18.88 2.70 24.53
CA SER A 201 19.80 2.41 25.64
C SER A 201 20.32 0.98 25.62
N ILE A 202 21.54 0.79 26.13
CA ILE A 202 22.14 -0.54 26.33
C ILE A 202 21.19 -1.43 27.14
N GLY A 203 20.88 -2.62 26.63
CA GLY A 203 19.98 -3.59 27.28
C GLY A 203 18.51 -3.51 26.86
N MET A 204 18.13 -2.59 25.96
CA MET A 204 16.81 -2.62 25.33
C MET A 204 16.67 -3.88 24.46
N SER A 205 15.58 -4.64 24.70
CA SER A 205 15.23 -5.78 23.87
C SER A 205 14.30 -5.34 22.74
N TRP A 206 14.46 -5.97 21.59
CA TRP A 206 13.66 -5.75 20.39
C TRP A 206 12.93 -7.04 20.08
N ARG A 207 11.63 -6.96 19.84
CA ARG A 207 10.80 -8.13 19.58
C ARG A 207 10.43 -8.24 18.11
N ASP A 208 10.47 -9.44 17.57
CA ASP A 208 10.11 -9.75 16.18
C ASP A 208 10.84 -8.80 15.20
N ALA A 209 10.11 -7.99 14.44
CA ALA A 209 10.65 -7.05 13.44
C ALA A 209 10.73 -5.60 13.94
N GLU A 210 10.60 -5.34 15.25
CA GLU A 210 10.63 -3.98 15.80
C GLU A 210 11.93 -3.23 15.48
N GLY A 211 13.08 -3.92 15.53
CA GLY A 211 14.36 -3.30 15.21
C GLY A 211 14.50 -2.93 13.73
N LEU A 212 14.07 -3.83 12.83
CA LEU A 212 13.99 -3.54 11.39
C LEU A 212 13.07 -2.34 11.12
N ALA A 213 11.91 -2.30 11.75
CA ALA A 213 10.96 -1.19 11.60
C ALA A 213 11.53 0.14 12.12
N ALA A 214 12.33 0.11 13.19
CA ALA A 214 12.98 1.30 13.73
C ALA A 214 14.09 1.82 12.81
N ASP A 215 14.92 0.94 12.23
CA ASP A 215 15.88 1.36 11.20
C ASP A 215 15.19 1.94 9.96
N VAL A 216 14.12 1.29 9.47
CA VAL A 216 13.35 1.82 8.33
C VAL A 216 12.86 3.25 8.60
N LEU A 217 12.39 3.55 9.82
CA LEU A 217 12.00 4.91 10.20
C LEU A 217 13.19 5.86 10.31
N ALA A 218 14.30 5.44 10.92
CA ALA A 218 15.48 6.27 11.12
C ALA A 218 16.12 6.68 9.79
N TYR A 219 16.35 5.71 8.89
CA TYR A 219 16.90 5.99 7.57
C TYR A 219 15.93 6.77 6.70
N ALA A 220 14.62 6.59 6.85
CA ALA A 220 13.64 7.43 6.16
C ALA A 220 13.64 8.88 6.65
N GLU A 221 13.84 9.13 7.94
CA GLU A 221 14.00 10.50 8.46
C GLU A 221 15.28 11.14 7.92
N TRP A 222 16.38 10.38 7.85
CA TRP A 222 17.59 10.85 7.17
C TRP A 222 17.33 11.21 5.70
N MET A 223 16.65 10.32 4.94
CA MET A 223 16.26 10.59 3.55
C MET A 223 15.39 11.85 3.44
N LEU A 224 14.48 12.09 4.38
CA LEU A 224 13.67 13.31 4.41
C LEU A 224 14.52 14.56 4.57
N GLY A 225 15.53 14.52 5.43
CA GLY A 225 16.52 15.59 5.60
C GLY A 225 17.27 15.90 4.30
N GLU A 226 17.78 14.87 3.64
CA GLU A 226 18.45 15.00 2.34
C GLU A 226 17.52 15.54 1.24
N ALA A 227 16.30 14.99 1.16
CA ALA A 227 15.30 15.43 0.20
C ALA A 227 14.91 16.90 0.41
N ARG A 228 14.79 17.35 1.67
CA ARG A 228 14.54 18.78 1.99
C ARG A 228 15.67 19.67 1.48
N SER A 229 16.92 19.24 1.64
CA SER A 229 18.07 19.98 1.10
C SER A 229 17.99 20.09 -0.43
N ARG A 230 17.81 18.95 -1.12
CA ARG A 230 17.83 18.85 -2.60
C ARG A 230 16.62 19.51 -3.27
N LEU A 231 15.44 19.46 -2.65
CA LEU A 231 14.16 19.84 -3.27
C LEU A 231 13.57 21.17 -2.75
N SER A 232 14.23 21.84 -1.79
CA SER A 232 13.75 23.10 -1.19
C SER A 232 13.36 24.18 -2.21
N ARG A 233 14.08 24.25 -3.35
CA ARG A 233 13.83 25.22 -4.41
C ARG A 233 12.54 24.98 -5.19
N VAL A 234 12.10 23.73 -5.30
CA VAL A 234 10.90 23.35 -6.07
C VAL A 234 9.65 23.17 -5.21
N TYR A 235 9.82 23.00 -3.90
CA TYR A 235 8.76 23.01 -2.89
C TYR A 235 8.92 24.21 -1.92
N PRO A 236 8.72 25.44 -2.41
CA PRO A 236 8.93 26.64 -1.60
C PRO A 236 7.88 26.78 -0.50
N HIS A 237 8.26 27.46 0.58
CA HIS A 237 7.32 27.87 1.62
C HIS A 237 6.43 29.00 1.12
N VAL A 238 5.23 29.12 1.69
CA VAL A 238 4.26 30.18 1.38
C VAL A 238 3.99 31.04 2.61
N HIS A 239 3.49 32.26 2.43
CA HIS A 239 3.15 33.12 3.56
C HIS A 239 2.04 32.52 4.43
N ALA A 240 2.27 32.48 5.74
CA ALA A 240 1.32 31.92 6.68
C ALA A 240 0.06 32.81 6.81
N PRO A 241 -1.16 32.26 6.68
CA PRO A 241 -2.37 33.06 6.88
C PRO A 241 -2.50 33.51 8.34
N GLY A 242 -2.82 34.80 8.54
CA GLY A 242 -3.23 35.35 9.85
C GLY A 242 -2.10 35.63 10.85
N LYS A 243 -0.82 35.53 10.48
CA LYS A 243 0.31 35.99 11.32
C LYS A 243 0.85 37.32 10.79
N ALA A 244 0.97 38.32 11.66
CA ALA A 244 1.64 39.57 11.32
C ALA A 244 3.15 39.32 11.14
N GLY A 245 3.72 39.67 9.98
CA GLY A 245 5.14 39.51 9.64
C GLY A 245 5.41 38.57 8.45
N SER A 246 6.68 38.46 8.03
CA SER A 246 7.18 37.65 6.91
C SER A 246 7.21 36.12 7.16
N SER A 247 6.42 35.62 8.13
CA SER A 247 6.43 34.20 8.50
C SER A 247 5.90 33.33 7.34
N THR A 248 6.70 32.33 6.95
CA THR A 248 6.34 31.35 5.92
C THR A 248 6.08 29.97 6.53
N THR A 249 5.33 29.13 5.82
CA THR A 249 4.95 27.77 6.22
C THR A 249 5.07 26.83 5.01
N PRO A 250 5.46 25.56 5.18
CA PRO A 250 5.44 24.62 4.07
C PRO A 250 3.97 24.32 3.66
N PRO A 251 3.64 24.39 2.37
CA PRO A 251 2.36 23.89 1.88
C PRO A 251 2.19 22.40 2.17
N LEU A 252 0.97 21.98 2.49
CA LEU A 252 0.60 20.57 2.54
C LEU A 252 0.44 20.00 1.11
N GLY A 253 0.07 20.85 0.16
CA GLY A 253 -0.04 20.50 -1.25
C GLY A 253 -0.72 21.58 -2.10
N TRP A 254 -0.96 21.25 -3.36
CA TRP A 254 -1.48 22.16 -4.38
C TRP A 254 -2.64 21.51 -5.12
N ILE A 255 -3.66 22.30 -5.45
CA ILE A 255 -4.78 21.84 -6.30
C ILE A 255 -4.63 22.48 -7.66
N TRP A 256 -4.56 21.66 -8.69
CA TRP A 256 -4.33 22.04 -10.07
C TRP A 256 -5.53 21.66 -10.94
N ALA A 257 -5.69 22.34 -12.06
CA ALA A 257 -6.60 21.95 -13.14
C ALA A 257 -5.85 21.85 -14.45
N ARG A 258 -6.16 20.82 -15.23
CA ARG A 258 -5.78 20.75 -16.65
C ARG A 258 -6.51 21.84 -17.43
N THR A 259 -5.85 22.40 -18.44
CA THR A 259 -6.43 23.44 -19.29
C THR A 259 -6.28 23.11 -20.77
N VAL A 260 -7.23 23.58 -21.57
CA VAL A 260 -7.19 23.52 -23.04
C VAL A 260 -7.54 24.88 -23.62
N ALA A 261 -7.08 25.19 -24.83
CA ALA A 261 -7.48 26.43 -25.49
C ALA A 261 -8.99 26.46 -25.71
N SER A 262 -9.64 27.60 -25.46
CA SER A 262 -11.06 27.76 -25.77
C SER A 262 -11.29 27.59 -27.28
N PRO A 263 -12.27 26.76 -27.71
CA PRO A 263 -12.60 26.61 -29.13
C PRO A 263 -13.29 27.85 -29.69
N ASN A 264 -13.75 28.77 -28.83
CA ASN A 264 -14.38 30.01 -29.25
C ASN A 264 -13.32 31.01 -29.78
N PRO A 265 -13.36 31.40 -31.07
CA PRO A 265 -12.40 32.34 -31.63
C PRO A 265 -12.34 33.69 -30.92
N ALA A 266 -13.44 34.15 -30.31
CA ALA A 266 -13.49 35.40 -29.56
C ALA A 266 -12.57 35.41 -28.32
N MET A 267 -12.24 34.21 -27.81
CA MET A 267 -11.32 34.01 -26.68
C MET A 267 -9.85 33.96 -27.11
N LYS A 268 -9.55 34.04 -28.42
CA LYS A 268 -8.18 34.09 -28.99
C LYS A 268 -7.23 33.01 -28.45
N GLY A 269 -7.75 31.79 -28.28
CA GLY A 269 -6.95 30.66 -27.79
C GLY A 269 -6.62 30.72 -26.29
N ALA A 270 -7.31 31.55 -25.50
CA ALA A 270 -7.15 31.55 -24.04
C ALA A 270 -7.38 30.15 -23.47
N HIS A 271 -6.41 29.65 -22.71
CA HIS A 271 -6.52 28.36 -22.04
C HIS A 271 -7.50 28.45 -20.88
N VAL A 272 -8.50 27.57 -20.85
CA VAL A 272 -9.54 27.53 -19.82
C VAL A 272 -9.45 26.25 -18.99
N PRO A 273 -9.77 26.29 -17.69
CA PRO A 273 -9.57 25.19 -16.77
C PRO A 273 -10.70 24.18 -16.84
N LEU A 274 -10.37 22.89 -16.78
CA LEU A 274 -11.29 21.77 -16.67
C LEU A 274 -11.35 21.36 -15.19
N VAL A 275 -12.41 21.77 -14.49
CA VAL A 275 -12.58 21.62 -13.04
C VAL A 275 -13.87 20.87 -12.77
N ALA A 276 -13.79 19.67 -12.20
CA ALA A 276 -14.95 18.87 -11.84
C ALA A 276 -15.60 19.36 -10.54
N SER A 277 -14.86 20.04 -9.67
CA SER A 277 -15.44 20.72 -8.51
C SER A 277 -14.60 21.90 -8.03
N PHE A 278 -15.23 23.06 -7.87
CA PHE A 278 -14.63 24.21 -7.17
C PHE A 278 -14.75 24.11 -5.64
N CYS A 279 -15.31 23.02 -5.10
CA CYS A 279 -15.49 22.84 -3.66
C CYS A 279 -14.21 22.30 -3.01
N LEU A 280 -13.72 22.96 -1.96
CA LEU A 280 -12.57 22.53 -1.17
C LEU A 280 -12.99 21.81 0.12
N SER A 281 -14.08 22.26 0.74
CA SER A 281 -14.65 21.69 1.96
C SER A 281 -16.17 21.69 1.89
N LYS A 282 -16.80 20.54 2.18
CA LYS A 282 -18.26 20.39 2.32
C LYS A 282 -18.72 20.36 3.78
N LYS A 283 -17.84 20.66 4.74
CA LYS A 283 -18.22 20.64 6.17
C LYS A 283 -19.23 21.75 6.43
N ARG A 284 -20.40 21.38 6.97
CA ARG A 284 -21.51 22.30 7.22
C ARG A 284 -21.06 23.47 8.10
N GLY A 285 -21.34 24.70 7.67
CA GLY A 285 -20.95 25.94 8.36
C GLY A 285 -19.45 26.29 8.23
N ARG A 286 -18.68 25.51 7.47
CA ARG A 286 -17.27 25.73 7.12
C ARG A 286 -17.02 25.29 5.68
N GLU A 287 -17.97 25.63 4.81
CA GLU A 287 -17.86 25.41 3.38
C GLU A 287 -16.78 26.33 2.81
N ILE A 288 -15.91 25.78 1.97
CA ILE A 288 -14.83 26.55 1.35
C ILE A 288 -14.83 26.24 -0.14
N TRP A 289 -14.71 27.28 -0.96
CA TRP A 289 -14.80 27.23 -2.40
C TRP A 289 -13.64 27.97 -3.05
N ILE A 290 -13.21 27.47 -4.20
CA ILE A 290 -12.38 28.22 -5.15
C ILE A 290 -13.32 29.15 -5.93
N GLU A 291 -13.01 30.44 -5.92
CA GLU A 291 -13.82 31.46 -6.59
C GLU A 291 -13.16 31.92 -7.89
N PRO A 292 -13.69 31.57 -9.07
CA PRO A 292 -13.19 32.12 -10.33
C PRO A 292 -13.62 33.59 -10.49
N ALA A 293 -12.67 34.46 -10.82
CA ALA A 293 -12.92 35.85 -11.20
C ALA A 293 -12.44 36.09 -12.64
N ILE A 294 -13.37 36.48 -13.52
CA ILE A 294 -13.06 36.83 -14.92
C ILE A 294 -12.56 38.28 -14.95
N GLY A 295 -11.43 38.52 -15.61
CA GLY A 295 -10.88 39.86 -15.72
C GLY A 295 -11.71 40.76 -16.64
N ARG A 296 -11.46 42.07 -16.57
CA ARG A 296 -12.29 43.08 -17.26
C ARG A 296 -12.34 42.92 -18.78
N ASN A 297 -11.31 42.32 -19.38
CA ASN A 297 -11.24 42.08 -20.82
C ASN A 297 -12.02 40.84 -21.28
N GLY A 298 -12.56 40.03 -20.34
CA GLY A 298 -13.33 38.82 -20.61
C GLY A 298 -12.52 37.63 -21.17
N ARG A 299 -11.20 37.73 -21.21
CA ARG A 299 -10.27 36.75 -21.81
C ARG A 299 -9.27 36.18 -20.82
N ASP A 300 -9.17 36.74 -19.63
CA ASP A 300 -8.34 36.26 -18.53
C ASP A 300 -9.17 35.96 -17.29
N TYR A 301 -8.58 35.17 -16.37
CA TYR A 301 -9.22 34.82 -15.11
C TYR A 301 -8.18 34.56 -14.00
N THR A 302 -8.63 34.81 -12.77
CA THR A 302 -7.92 34.52 -11.53
C THR A 302 -8.77 33.65 -10.62
N PHE A 303 -8.17 33.10 -9.57
CA PHE A 303 -8.89 32.35 -8.54
C PHE A 303 -8.67 32.97 -7.17
N GLY A 304 -9.76 33.10 -6.40
CA GLY A 304 -9.78 33.43 -4.99
C GLY A 304 -10.24 32.26 -4.13
N ILE A 305 -10.29 32.47 -2.81
CA ILE A 305 -10.84 31.51 -1.85
C ILE A 305 -12.03 32.16 -1.15
N SER A 306 -13.22 31.60 -1.34
CA SER A 306 -14.45 32.01 -0.66
C SER A 306 -14.77 31.07 0.50
N ARG A 307 -15.16 31.64 1.64
CA ARG A 307 -15.54 30.91 2.87
C ARG A 307 -17.02 31.15 3.15
N GLY A 308 -17.82 30.09 3.20
CA GLY A 308 -19.26 30.12 3.47
C GLY A 308 -20.14 30.66 2.35
N HIS A 309 -19.56 31.29 1.32
CA HIS A 309 -20.30 31.83 0.17
C HIS A 309 -20.03 31.04 -1.11
N ARG A 310 -21.09 30.66 -1.82
CA ARG A 310 -21.03 29.99 -3.13
C ARG A 310 -21.65 30.89 -4.20
N ASP A 311 -20.83 31.38 -5.12
CA ASP A 311 -21.28 32.08 -6.32
C ASP A 311 -21.81 31.10 -7.37
N SER A 312 -22.77 31.53 -8.19
CA SER A 312 -23.28 30.81 -9.37
C SER A 312 -22.18 30.33 -10.34
N ARG A 313 -21.08 31.08 -10.45
CA ARG A 313 -19.90 30.78 -11.28
C ARG A 313 -19.06 29.64 -10.73
N MET A 314 -19.25 29.23 -9.48
CA MET A 314 -18.63 28.06 -8.86
C MET A 314 -19.37 26.77 -9.28
N THR A 315 -19.60 26.64 -10.58
CA THR A 315 -20.13 25.44 -11.25
C THR A 315 -19.00 24.73 -11.97
N GLU A 316 -19.05 23.39 -12.03
CA GLU A 316 -18.04 22.60 -12.72
C GLU A 316 -17.86 23.06 -14.18
N THR A 317 -16.62 23.09 -14.67
CA THR A 317 -16.28 23.38 -16.07
C THR A 317 -15.99 22.11 -16.87
N VAL A 318 -16.11 20.94 -16.26
CA VAL A 318 -16.07 19.65 -16.94
C VAL A 318 -16.90 18.62 -16.19
N ASN A 319 -17.62 17.79 -16.94
CA ASN A 319 -18.39 16.67 -16.39
C ASN A 319 -18.49 15.52 -17.39
N ARG A 320 -19.40 14.57 -17.16
CA ARG A 320 -19.58 13.40 -18.02
C ARG A 320 -19.99 13.72 -19.47
N ARG A 321 -20.46 14.93 -19.77
CA ARG A 321 -20.91 15.35 -21.12
C ARG A 321 -19.85 16.12 -21.90
N GLY A 322 -18.81 16.62 -21.24
CA GLY A 322 -17.75 17.42 -21.86
C GLY A 322 -17.30 18.57 -20.95
N GLY A 323 -16.51 19.48 -21.51
CA GLY A 323 -16.09 20.72 -20.88
C GLY A 323 -17.06 21.87 -21.15
N ARG A 324 -16.90 22.95 -20.40
CA ARG A 324 -17.55 24.25 -20.60
C ARG A 324 -16.50 25.34 -20.42
N CYS A 325 -16.40 26.25 -21.37
CA CYS A 325 -15.49 27.38 -21.32
C CYS A 325 -15.85 28.29 -20.14
N LEU A 326 -14.92 28.52 -19.21
CA LEU A 326 -15.13 29.40 -18.06
C LEU A 326 -15.41 30.86 -18.49
N LEU A 327 -14.84 31.28 -19.62
CA LEU A 327 -14.91 32.66 -20.12
C LEU A 327 -16.17 32.93 -20.94
N SER A 328 -16.47 32.08 -21.93
CA SER A 328 -17.62 32.26 -22.85
C SER A 328 -18.87 31.49 -22.42
N GLY A 329 -18.74 30.50 -21.54
CA GLY A 329 -19.83 29.61 -21.15
C GLY A 329 -20.19 28.54 -22.19
N GLU A 330 -19.54 28.51 -23.35
CA GLU A 330 -19.80 27.56 -24.44
C GLU A 330 -19.28 26.14 -24.14
N PRO A 331 -19.93 25.09 -24.70
CA PRO A 331 -19.48 23.71 -24.53
C PRO A 331 -18.15 23.44 -25.25
N ILE A 332 -17.31 22.61 -24.64
CA ILE A 332 -16.05 22.10 -25.18
C ILE A 332 -16.18 20.57 -25.31
N PRO A 333 -16.38 20.03 -26.52
CA PRO A 333 -16.55 18.58 -26.71
C PRO A 333 -15.33 17.77 -26.29
N PHE A 334 -15.53 16.52 -25.86
CA PHE A 334 -14.41 15.63 -25.50
C PHE A 334 -13.48 15.30 -26.66
N SER A 335 -13.96 15.25 -27.90
CA SER A 335 -13.12 15.08 -29.08
C SER A 335 -12.07 16.19 -29.14
N TYR A 336 -12.51 17.44 -29.06
CA TYR A 336 -11.62 18.61 -29.03
C TYR A 336 -10.63 18.55 -27.85
N ILE A 337 -11.08 18.21 -26.64
CA ILE A 337 -10.18 18.06 -25.48
C ILE A 337 -9.11 17.00 -25.72
N ARG A 338 -9.47 15.86 -26.33
CA ARG A 338 -8.53 14.79 -26.66
C ARG A 338 -7.55 15.22 -27.75
N ASP A 339 -8.02 15.94 -28.76
CA ASP A 339 -7.17 16.44 -29.85
C ASP A 339 -6.15 17.46 -29.33
N GLU A 340 -6.57 18.38 -28.47
CA GLU A 340 -5.67 19.31 -27.78
C GLU A 340 -4.64 18.58 -26.92
N ALA A 341 -5.07 17.56 -26.17
CA ALA A 341 -4.19 16.79 -25.30
C ALA A 341 -3.17 15.96 -26.09
N LYS A 342 -3.61 15.21 -27.10
CA LYS A 342 -2.74 14.41 -27.99
C LYS A 342 -1.75 15.25 -28.78
N ALA A 343 -2.10 16.49 -29.07
CA ALA A 343 -1.20 17.43 -29.73
C ALA A 343 -0.26 18.17 -28.76
N GLY A 344 -0.19 17.76 -27.49
CA GLY A 344 0.69 18.35 -26.47
C GLY A 344 0.31 19.77 -26.04
N ARG A 345 -0.93 20.21 -26.33
CA ARG A 345 -1.40 21.57 -26.00
C ARG A 345 -2.12 21.66 -24.66
N MET A 346 -2.44 20.53 -24.02
CA MET A 346 -3.01 20.56 -22.67
C MET A 346 -1.99 21.07 -21.65
N ARG A 347 -2.38 22.03 -20.81
CA ARG A 347 -1.51 22.62 -19.77
C ARG A 347 -2.11 22.41 -18.38
N ALA A 348 -1.50 23.00 -17.35
CA ALA A 348 -2.01 23.02 -15.99
C ALA A 348 -2.12 24.46 -15.44
N ARG A 349 -3.08 24.68 -14.53
CA ARG A 349 -3.31 25.96 -13.84
C ARG A 349 -3.56 25.70 -12.36
N LEU A 350 -2.82 26.37 -11.49
CA LEU A 350 -3.01 26.28 -10.05
C LEU A 350 -4.34 26.94 -9.64
N LEU A 351 -5.12 26.23 -8.83
CA LEU A 351 -6.41 26.67 -8.31
C LEU A 351 -6.31 27.13 -6.85
N ALA A 352 -5.55 26.42 -6.03
CA ALA A 352 -5.40 26.72 -4.59
C ALA A 352 -4.15 26.07 -4.01
N VAL A 353 -3.64 26.64 -2.92
CA VAL A 353 -2.59 26.04 -2.08
C VAL A 353 -3.22 25.60 -0.76
N VAL A 354 -2.96 24.37 -0.35
CA VAL A 354 -3.44 23.82 0.92
C VAL A 354 -2.34 23.99 1.97
N VAL A 355 -2.69 24.59 3.11
CA VAL A 355 -1.75 24.88 4.21
C VAL A 355 -2.35 24.42 5.54
N GLU A 356 -1.51 24.32 6.56
CA GLU A 356 -1.97 24.25 7.94
C GLU A 356 -1.91 25.64 8.59
N ALA A 357 -2.98 26.03 9.26
CA ALA A 357 -3.10 27.28 9.99
C ALA A 357 -3.81 27.04 11.33
N ALA A 358 -3.16 27.34 12.45
CA ALA A 358 -3.70 27.12 13.80
C ALA A 358 -4.18 25.66 14.04
N GLY A 359 -3.38 24.67 13.61
CA GLY A 359 -3.67 23.25 13.81
C GLY A 359 -4.83 22.69 12.98
N ARG A 360 -5.27 23.43 11.95
CA ARG A 360 -6.31 22.99 11.00
C ARG A 360 -5.92 23.31 9.57
N ARG A 361 -6.46 22.54 8.62
CA ARG A 361 -6.31 22.83 7.19
C ARG A 361 -7.00 24.14 6.82
N ASP A 362 -6.30 24.96 6.04
CA ASP A 362 -6.79 26.19 5.42
C ASP A 362 -6.28 26.27 3.97
N TYR A 363 -6.79 27.25 3.22
CA TYR A 363 -6.56 27.37 1.79
C TYR A 363 -6.20 28.79 1.41
N LEU A 364 -5.17 28.90 0.58
CA LEU A 364 -4.70 30.16 0.01
C LEU A 364 -5.05 30.21 -1.48
N PRO A 365 -5.31 31.41 -2.03
CA PRO A 365 -5.43 31.58 -3.48
C PRO A 365 -4.12 31.15 -4.16
N PRO A 366 -4.13 30.92 -5.48
CA PRO A 366 -2.92 30.66 -6.23
C PRO A 366 -1.92 31.80 -6.00
N SER A 367 -0.90 31.52 -5.22
CA SER A 367 0.27 32.36 -5.07
C SER A 367 1.43 31.51 -5.53
N PHE A 368 2.05 31.93 -6.63
CA PHE A 368 3.30 31.36 -7.06
C PHE A 368 4.40 32.33 -6.62
N PRO A 369 5.36 31.93 -5.76
CA PRO A 369 6.72 32.39 -6.04
C PRO A 369 7.05 31.95 -7.47
N GLU A 370 7.83 32.75 -8.22
CA GLU A 370 8.33 32.33 -9.54
C GLU A 370 8.90 30.91 -9.41
N THR A 371 8.21 29.92 -9.99
CA THR A 371 8.68 28.54 -9.92
C THR A 371 9.72 28.40 -11.00
N PRO A 372 10.94 27.94 -10.65
CA PRO A 372 11.96 27.72 -11.65
C PRO A 372 11.40 26.77 -12.71
N GLU A 373 11.84 26.93 -13.95
CA GLU A 373 11.61 25.91 -14.96
C GLU A 373 12.24 24.61 -14.44
N ILE A 374 11.41 23.58 -14.24
CA ILE A 374 11.86 22.28 -13.74
C ILE A 374 12.04 21.41 -14.98
N PRO A 375 13.29 21.16 -15.41
CA PRO A 375 13.52 20.22 -16.50
C PRO A 375 13.06 18.83 -16.05
N GLU A 376 12.61 18.04 -17.00
CA GLU A 376 12.32 16.64 -16.75
C GLU A 376 13.61 15.93 -16.30
N PRO A 377 13.58 15.11 -15.22
CA PRO A 377 14.73 14.35 -14.80
C PRO A 377 15.22 13.41 -15.92
N PRO A 378 16.53 13.26 -16.15
CA PRO A 378 17.06 12.37 -17.18
C PRO A 378 16.65 10.91 -16.96
N ASP A 379 16.54 10.51 -15.69
CA ASP A 379 16.18 9.16 -15.27
C ASP A 379 14.67 8.97 -15.06
N ALA A 380 13.83 9.88 -15.57
CA ALA A 380 12.39 9.69 -15.56
C ALA A 380 12.00 8.40 -16.32
N PRO A 381 11.03 7.63 -15.85
CA PRO A 381 10.69 6.32 -16.42
C PRO A 381 10.20 6.43 -17.86
N GLY A 382 10.90 5.77 -18.79
CA GLY A 382 10.58 5.77 -20.22
C GLY A 382 9.62 4.68 -20.66
N THR A 383 9.09 3.87 -19.74
CA THR A 383 8.25 2.71 -20.06
C THR A 383 6.91 3.15 -20.65
N GLU A 384 6.52 2.50 -21.75
CA GLU A 384 5.21 2.74 -22.39
C GLU A 384 4.09 2.18 -21.50
N LEU A 385 2.96 2.88 -21.49
CA LEU A 385 1.70 2.36 -20.99
C LEU A 385 1.17 1.30 -21.96
N PRO A 386 0.39 0.32 -21.50
CA PRO A 386 -0.23 -0.65 -22.39
C PRO A 386 -1.10 0.04 -23.45
N GLU A 387 -1.00 -0.40 -24.70
CA GLU A 387 -1.83 0.14 -25.80
C GLU A 387 -3.32 -0.02 -25.51
N LYS A 388 -3.69 -1.18 -24.94
CA LYS A 388 -5.03 -1.52 -24.47
C LYS A 388 -4.92 -2.39 -23.23
N ALA A 389 -5.37 -1.85 -22.10
CA ALA A 389 -5.52 -2.60 -20.85
C ALA A 389 -6.76 -2.15 -20.09
N LEU A 390 -7.30 -3.04 -19.27
CA LEU A 390 -8.40 -2.72 -18.37
C LEU A 390 -7.97 -1.63 -17.38
N GLY A 391 -8.82 -0.64 -17.15
CA GLY A 391 -8.57 0.39 -16.16
C GLY A 391 -7.75 1.58 -16.66
N PHE A 392 -7.19 1.56 -17.87
CA PHE A 392 -6.47 2.72 -18.41
C PHE A 392 -7.35 3.53 -19.37
N ARG A 393 -7.44 4.85 -19.13
CA ARG A 393 -8.20 5.79 -20.00
C ARG A 393 -7.40 7.04 -20.39
N VAL A 394 -6.20 7.18 -19.84
CA VAL A 394 -5.31 8.34 -20.03
C VAL A 394 -4.69 8.40 -21.43
N GLN A 395 -4.51 7.27 -22.10
CA GLN A 395 -3.97 7.19 -23.47
C GLN A 395 -4.84 7.95 -24.49
N ALA A 396 -6.14 8.04 -24.23
CA ALA A 396 -7.05 8.83 -25.06
C ALA A 396 -6.71 10.34 -25.05
N TYR A 397 -5.85 10.78 -24.14
CA TYR A 397 -5.40 12.16 -23.94
C TYR A 397 -3.90 12.34 -24.20
N GLY A 398 -3.25 11.41 -24.89
CA GLY A 398 -1.84 11.54 -25.28
C GLY A 398 -0.83 11.17 -24.19
N MET A 399 -1.26 10.66 -23.04
CA MET A 399 -0.37 10.05 -22.04
C MET A 399 -0.10 8.61 -22.45
N THR A 400 1.06 8.35 -23.05
CA THR A 400 1.41 7.01 -23.56
C THR A 400 2.55 6.38 -22.79
N ARG A 401 3.22 7.12 -21.90
CA ARG A 401 4.31 6.63 -21.04
C ARG A 401 3.98 6.83 -19.57
N HIS A 402 4.58 6.01 -18.70
CA HIS A 402 4.36 6.13 -17.25
C HIS A 402 4.77 7.51 -16.71
N ARG A 403 5.85 8.11 -17.23
CA ARG A 403 6.25 9.50 -16.89
C ARG A 403 5.16 10.55 -17.16
N ASP A 404 4.29 10.34 -18.14
CA ASP A 404 3.24 11.31 -18.51
C ASP A 404 2.15 11.44 -17.44
N LEU A 405 2.11 10.50 -16.48
CA LEU A 405 1.20 10.52 -15.35
C LEU A 405 1.61 11.50 -14.25
N PHE A 406 2.79 12.11 -14.36
CA PHE A 406 3.40 12.97 -13.36
C PHE A 406 3.71 14.35 -13.93
N SER A 407 3.73 15.37 -13.08
CA SER A 407 4.34 16.66 -13.47
C SER A 407 5.86 16.61 -13.31
N PRO A 408 6.64 17.49 -14.00
CA PRO A 408 8.09 17.52 -13.87
C PRO A 408 8.58 17.65 -12.42
N ARG A 409 7.85 18.42 -11.59
CA ARG A 409 8.15 18.55 -10.15
C ARG A 409 7.99 17.24 -9.39
N GLN A 410 6.94 16.49 -9.69
CA GLN A 410 6.66 15.20 -9.04
C GLN A 410 7.70 14.16 -9.46
N LEU A 411 8.06 14.11 -10.75
CA LEU A 411 9.14 13.25 -11.24
C LEU A 411 10.46 13.56 -10.53
N LEU A 412 10.85 14.84 -10.45
CA LEU A 412 12.08 15.24 -9.75
C LEU A 412 12.09 14.76 -8.29
N ALA A 413 10.96 14.89 -7.59
CA ALA A 413 10.84 14.41 -6.23
C ALA A 413 10.97 12.88 -6.14
N LEU A 414 10.26 12.13 -6.98
CA LEU A 414 10.27 10.67 -6.98
C LEU A 414 11.66 10.11 -7.35
N CYS A 415 12.31 10.65 -8.38
CA CYS A 415 13.69 10.29 -8.73
C CYS A 415 14.65 10.57 -7.56
N THR A 416 14.51 11.73 -6.89
CA THR A 416 15.33 12.05 -5.71
C THR A 416 15.16 11.02 -4.60
N PHE A 417 13.93 10.62 -4.28
CA PHE A 417 13.69 9.59 -3.26
C PHE A 417 14.19 8.21 -3.71
N SER A 418 14.07 7.86 -5.00
CA SER A 418 14.60 6.61 -5.57
C SER A 418 16.13 6.53 -5.46
N ASP A 419 16.85 7.62 -5.78
CA ASP A 419 18.31 7.69 -5.60
C ASP A 419 18.70 7.59 -4.12
N LEU A 420 17.96 8.28 -3.25
CA LEU A 420 18.18 8.25 -1.81
C LEU A 420 18.01 6.85 -1.20
N VAL A 421 17.21 5.95 -1.79
CA VAL A 421 17.16 4.54 -1.33
C VAL A 421 18.50 3.85 -1.52
N ARG A 422 19.21 4.10 -2.64
CA ARG A 422 20.54 3.50 -2.90
C ARG A 422 21.57 4.05 -1.93
N GLU A 423 21.51 5.35 -1.66
CA GLU A 423 22.38 5.99 -0.66
C GLU A 423 22.08 5.51 0.77
N ALA A 424 20.80 5.34 1.11
CA ALA A 424 20.36 4.78 2.39
C ALA A 424 20.90 3.36 2.56
N ARG A 425 20.80 2.50 1.54
CA ARG A 425 21.39 1.14 1.57
C ARG A 425 22.89 1.19 1.92
N ALA A 426 23.64 2.05 1.24
CA ALA A 426 25.09 2.19 1.49
C ALA A 426 25.37 2.69 2.91
N ARG A 427 24.51 3.56 3.46
CA ARG A 427 24.60 4.02 4.84
C ARG A 427 24.29 2.93 5.85
N VAL A 428 23.19 2.19 5.66
CA VAL A 428 22.80 1.06 6.51
C VAL A 428 23.92 0.02 6.56
N LEU A 429 24.56 -0.28 5.43
CA LEU A 429 25.68 -1.20 5.37
C LEU A 429 26.85 -0.72 6.25
N ARG A 430 27.26 0.55 6.12
CA ARG A 430 28.34 1.11 6.95
C ARG A 430 27.99 1.07 8.43
N ASP A 431 26.80 1.54 8.78
CA ASP A 431 26.36 1.59 10.18
C ASP A 431 26.26 0.17 10.77
N ALA A 432 25.80 -0.81 9.98
CA ALA A 432 25.79 -2.23 10.38
C ALA A 432 27.20 -2.78 10.65
N LEU A 433 28.17 -2.47 9.79
CA LEU A 433 29.59 -2.86 9.98
C LEU A 433 30.19 -2.18 11.23
N ASP A 434 29.89 -0.90 11.44
CA ASP A 434 30.34 -0.15 12.63
C ASP A 434 29.75 -0.71 13.94
N GLN A 435 28.53 -1.27 13.87
CA GLN A 435 27.91 -2.02 14.97
C GLN A 435 28.44 -3.46 15.12
N GLY A 436 29.44 -3.85 14.32
CA GLY A 436 30.13 -5.14 14.40
C GLY A 436 29.42 -6.30 13.72
N LEU A 437 28.46 -6.05 12.82
CA LEU A 437 27.88 -7.11 12.00
C LEU A 437 28.91 -7.56 10.97
N GLU A 438 29.07 -8.87 10.79
CA GLU A 438 29.83 -9.40 9.66
C GLU A 438 29.17 -8.98 8.35
N GLU A 439 29.97 -8.59 7.35
CA GLU A 439 29.46 -8.10 6.07
C GLU A 439 28.52 -9.12 5.40
N GLY A 440 29.04 -10.34 5.20
CA GLY A 440 28.32 -11.43 4.56
C GLY A 440 27.91 -11.14 3.12
N SER A 441 27.12 -12.04 2.53
CA SER A 441 26.57 -11.88 1.18
C SER A 441 25.30 -11.03 1.17
N SER A 442 24.89 -10.58 -0.02
CA SER A 442 23.59 -9.93 -0.23
C SER A 442 22.43 -10.83 0.19
N TYR A 443 21.26 -10.23 0.40
CA TYR A 443 20.04 -10.98 0.73
C TYR A 443 19.67 -11.97 -0.38
N GLU A 444 19.79 -11.56 -1.64
CA GLU A 444 19.47 -12.39 -2.82
C GLU A 444 20.41 -13.60 -2.92
N ALA A 445 21.66 -13.45 -2.51
CA ALA A 445 22.63 -14.56 -2.41
C ALA A 445 22.43 -15.42 -1.14
N GLY A 446 21.31 -15.27 -0.43
CA GLY A 446 21.00 -16.03 0.79
C GLY A 446 21.67 -15.52 2.06
N GLY A 447 22.28 -14.33 2.04
CA GLY A 447 22.97 -13.75 3.19
C GLY A 447 22.05 -13.34 4.34
N SER A 448 22.67 -13.16 5.52
CA SER A 448 22.06 -12.66 6.77
C SER A 448 22.93 -11.61 7.50
N GLY A 449 24.09 -11.27 6.93
CA GLY A 449 25.02 -10.27 7.44
C GLY A 449 24.58 -8.82 7.19
N ALA A 450 25.52 -7.89 7.33
CA ALA A 450 25.28 -6.46 7.11
C ALA A 450 24.76 -6.16 5.69
N ALA A 451 25.28 -6.83 4.66
CA ALA A 451 24.86 -6.63 3.28
C ALA A 451 23.38 -7.02 3.07
N ALA A 452 22.97 -8.20 3.55
CA ALA A 452 21.58 -8.64 3.48
C ALA A 452 20.64 -7.77 4.32
N TYR A 453 21.10 -7.27 5.46
CA TYR A 453 20.30 -6.36 6.28
C TYR A 453 20.09 -5.01 5.59
N ALA A 454 21.14 -4.46 4.98
CA ALA A 454 21.06 -3.25 4.18
C ALA A 454 20.10 -3.40 2.99
N ASP A 455 20.11 -4.56 2.31
CA ASP A 455 19.15 -4.88 1.25
C ASP A 455 17.70 -4.86 1.76
N ALA A 456 17.45 -5.45 2.93
CA ALA A 456 16.11 -5.51 3.52
C ALA A 456 15.57 -4.13 3.91
N VAL A 457 16.39 -3.30 4.57
CA VAL A 457 16.03 -1.92 4.88
C VAL A 457 15.76 -1.13 3.59
N ALA A 458 16.63 -1.26 2.59
CA ALA A 458 16.48 -0.59 1.30
C ALA A 458 15.20 -0.98 0.56
N LEU A 459 14.84 -2.27 0.54
CA LEU A 459 13.58 -2.72 -0.08
C LEU A 459 12.36 -2.16 0.66
N CYS A 460 12.37 -2.13 1.99
CA CYS A 460 11.30 -1.51 2.77
C CYS A 460 11.17 0.00 2.49
N LEU A 461 12.28 0.72 2.35
CA LEU A 461 12.28 2.13 1.94
C LEU A 461 11.76 2.29 0.50
N ALA A 462 12.12 1.41 -0.42
CA ALA A 462 11.61 1.39 -1.79
C ALA A 462 10.09 1.15 -1.85
N LEU A 463 9.55 0.26 -1.02
CA LEU A 463 8.09 0.12 -0.86
C LEU A 463 7.47 1.44 -0.36
N GLY A 464 8.14 2.18 0.53
CA GLY A 464 7.77 3.54 0.91
C GLY A 464 7.72 4.52 -0.28
N VAL A 465 8.68 4.42 -1.21
CA VAL A 465 8.70 5.23 -2.45
C VAL A 465 7.56 4.83 -3.38
N GLY A 466 7.28 3.53 -3.54
CA GLY A 466 6.12 3.06 -4.29
C GLY A 466 4.80 3.60 -3.71
N ARG A 467 4.66 3.62 -2.39
CA ARG A 467 3.54 4.29 -1.72
C ARG A 467 3.50 5.79 -2.02
N LEU A 468 4.64 6.48 -1.97
CA LEU A 468 4.72 7.90 -2.31
C LEU A 468 4.26 8.15 -3.75
N CYS A 469 4.64 7.28 -4.69
CA CYS A 469 4.22 7.32 -6.09
C CYS A 469 2.68 7.25 -6.24
N ASP A 470 1.99 6.35 -5.52
CA ASP A 470 0.52 6.29 -5.51
C ASP A 470 -0.13 7.60 -5.02
N TYR A 471 0.52 8.32 -4.10
CA TYR A 471 0.05 9.60 -3.55
C TYR A 471 0.65 10.85 -4.23
N ASN A 472 1.43 10.67 -5.30
CA ASN A 472 2.17 11.76 -5.93
C ASN A 472 2.17 11.67 -7.46
N SER A 473 0.98 11.51 -8.05
CA SER A 473 0.77 11.60 -9.50
C SER A 473 -0.22 12.72 -9.85
N THR A 474 -0.35 13.05 -11.13
CA THR A 474 -1.38 13.98 -11.62
C THR A 474 -2.78 13.35 -11.64
N ILE A 475 -2.92 12.09 -11.20
CA ILE A 475 -4.18 11.33 -11.10
C ILE A 475 -4.75 11.38 -9.67
N CYS A 476 -3.97 11.86 -8.69
CA CYS A 476 -4.45 12.06 -7.33
C CYS A 476 -5.55 13.14 -7.28
N THR A 477 -6.61 12.93 -6.50
CA THR A 477 -7.75 13.88 -6.41
C THR A 477 -7.97 14.37 -4.98
N TRP A 478 -8.72 15.47 -4.82
CA TRP A 478 -9.05 16.01 -3.50
C TRP A 478 -10.34 15.41 -2.93
N ASN A 479 -10.30 14.92 -1.69
CA ASN A 479 -11.49 14.49 -0.96
C ASN A 479 -12.08 15.65 -0.15
N THR A 480 -13.11 16.31 -0.68
CA THR A 480 -13.78 17.46 -0.04
C THR A 480 -14.48 17.15 1.29
N ILE A 481 -14.71 15.87 1.62
CA ILE A 481 -15.37 15.45 2.86
C ILE A 481 -14.33 15.34 3.99
N GLY A 482 -13.26 14.55 3.73
CA GLY A 482 -12.16 14.36 4.69
C GLY A 482 -11.15 15.50 4.70
N GLY A 483 -11.13 16.32 3.64
CA GLY A 483 -10.14 17.35 3.40
C GLY A 483 -8.73 16.79 3.18
N SER A 484 -8.60 15.63 2.53
CA SER A 484 -7.33 14.93 2.32
C SER A 484 -7.17 14.51 0.87
N ILE A 485 -5.96 14.10 0.47
CA ILE A 485 -5.73 13.46 -0.82
C ILE A 485 -6.51 12.13 -0.93
N ARG A 486 -6.94 11.82 -2.15
CA ARG A 486 -7.33 10.50 -2.63
C ARG A 486 -6.25 10.04 -3.64
N SER A 487 -5.64 8.88 -3.40
CA SER A 487 -4.52 8.38 -4.20
C SER A 487 -4.91 7.99 -5.63
N THR A 488 -3.88 7.74 -6.45
CA THR A 488 -3.98 7.31 -7.85
C THR A 488 -4.89 6.11 -7.99
N PHE A 489 -4.64 5.07 -7.19
CA PHE A 489 -5.38 3.81 -7.22
C PHE A 489 -6.53 3.73 -6.22
N SER A 490 -7.19 4.86 -5.96
CA SER A 490 -8.50 4.86 -5.28
C SER A 490 -9.57 4.06 -6.02
N ARG A 491 -9.30 3.74 -7.29
CA ARG A 491 -9.97 2.73 -8.10
C ARG A 491 -8.91 1.76 -8.63
N GLN A 492 -9.30 0.56 -9.03
CA GLN A 492 -8.44 -0.41 -9.71
C GLN A 492 -8.21 -0.01 -11.18
N ALA A 493 -7.83 1.25 -11.42
CA ALA A 493 -7.79 1.92 -12.71
C ALA A 493 -7.01 3.25 -12.64
N ILE A 494 -6.46 3.69 -13.78
CA ILE A 494 -5.86 5.00 -14.00
C ILE A 494 -6.76 5.81 -14.96
N PRO A 495 -7.78 6.52 -14.43
CA PRO A 495 -8.63 7.39 -15.24
C PRO A 495 -7.95 8.72 -15.54
N ILE A 496 -8.44 9.47 -16.53
CA ILE A 496 -8.12 10.89 -16.63
C ILE A 496 -8.75 11.64 -15.44
N THR A 497 -7.97 12.53 -14.84
CA THR A 497 -8.40 13.52 -13.84
C THR A 497 -8.29 14.91 -14.43
N TRP A 498 -9.26 15.76 -14.13
CA TRP A 498 -9.33 17.11 -14.68
C TRP A 498 -8.71 18.13 -13.72
N ASP A 499 -9.16 18.12 -12.48
CA ASP A 499 -8.48 18.71 -11.34
C ASP A 499 -7.80 17.62 -10.50
N TYR A 500 -6.59 17.92 -10.02
CA TYR A 500 -5.76 16.98 -9.27
C TYR A 500 -5.09 17.66 -8.08
N TYR A 501 -4.83 16.86 -7.05
CA TYR A 501 -4.12 17.30 -5.85
C TYR A 501 -2.69 16.78 -5.90
N GLU A 502 -1.73 17.68 -5.80
CA GLU A 502 -0.32 17.38 -5.68
C GLU A 502 0.10 17.50 -4.22
N THR A 503 0.46 16.38 -3.60
CA THR A 503 0.97 16.35 -2.23
C THR A 503 2.39 16.92 -2.16
N ASN A 504 2.68 17.72 -1.13
CA ASN A 504 4.06 18.04 -0.79
C ASN A 504 4.73 16.82 -0.12
N PRO A 505 5.69 16.15 -0.77
CA PRO A 505 6.31 14.96 -0.20
C PRO A 505 7.13 15.25 1.07
N LEU A 506 7.53 16.51 1.29
CA LEU A 506 8.38 16.95 2.40
C LEU A 506 7.61 17.43 3.65
N ALA A 507 6.30 17.65 3.49
CA ALA A 507 5.43 18.14 4.56
C ALA A 507 4.93 17.00 5.45
N ASP A 508 4.42 17.33 6.63
CA ASP A 508 3.74 16.35 7.49
C ASP A 508 2.25 16.29 7.12
N THR A 509 1.92 15.44 6.15
CA THR A 509 0.54 15.26 5.68
C THR A 509 0.29 13.88 5.10
N THR A 510 -0.98 13.48 4.94
CA THR A 510 -1.33 12.21 4.30
C THR A 510 -0.79 12.16 2.88
N GLY A 511 -0.07 11.09 2.53
CA GLY A 511 0.57 10.93 1.23
C GLY A 511 1.95 11.58 1.10
N SER A 512 2.46 12.20 2.17
CA SER A 512 3.88 12.61 2.27
C SER A 512 4.79 11.40 2.47
N TRP A 513 6.10 11.62 2.37
CA TRP A 513 7.11 10.60 2.65
C TRP A 513 6.96 10.01 4.07
N SER A 514 6.89 10.85 5.09
CA SER A 514 6.73 10.42 6.49
C SER A 514 5.45 9.60 6.71
N SER A 515 4.34 10.02 6.08
CA SER A 515 3.08 9.26 6.15
C SER A 515 3.19 7.91 5.42
N CYS A 516 3.89 7.83 4.30
CA CYS A 516 4.03 6.59 3.53
C CYS A 516 4.90 5.57 4.27
N ILE A 517 6.03 6.00 4.81
CA ILE A 517 6.96 5.07 5.47
C ILE A 517 6.47 4.62 6.85
N SER A 518 5.73 5.48 7.58
CA SER A 518 5.13 5.07 8.85
C SER A 518 4.18 3.88 8.70
N TRP A 519 3.46 3.79 7.57
CA TRP A 519 2.59 2.63 7.29
C TRP A 519 3.39 1.35 7.03
N VAL A 520 4.54 1.45 6.34
CA VAL A 520 5.47 0.32 6.15
C VAL A 520 5.98 -0.17 7.51
N ALA A 521 6.50 0.75 8.32
CA ALA A 521 7.07 0.42 9.63
C ALA A 521 6.01 -0.12 10.61
N ASP A 522 4.82 0.46 10.65
CA ASP A 522 3.73 -0.02 11.50
C ASP A 522 3.25 -1.41 11.05
N ALA A 523 3.22 -1.70 9.74
CA ALA A 523 2.92 -3.04 9.25
C ALA A 523 3.97 -4.07 9.71
N LEU A 524 5.26 -3.76 9.57
CA LEU A 524 6.36 -4.63 9.99
C LEU A 524 6.27 -5.00 11.48
N LYS A 525 5.96 -4.03 12.35
CA LYS A 525 5.83 -4.23 13.81
C LYS A 525 4.76 -5.24 14.21
N ASN A 526 3.76 -5.48 13.35
CA ASN A 526 2.58 -6.30 13.69
C ASN A 526 2.56 -7.68 13.01
N LEU A 527 3.62 -8.09 12.28
CA LEU A 527 3.59 -9.33 11.48
C LEU A 527 3.60 -10.63 12.31
N ARG A 528 4.21 -10.63 13.50
CA ARG A 528 4.27 -11.78 14.43
C ARG A 528 4.59 -13.12 13.75
N PRO A 529 5.71 -13.25 13.01
CA PRO A 529 6.00 -14.47 12.28
C PRO A 529 6.30 -15.64 13.22
N ARG A 530 5.80 -16.86 12.93
CA ARG A 530 6.03 -18.07 13.75
C ARG A 530 6.64 -19.26 13.00
N ALA A 531 6.84 -19.13 11.69
CA ALA A 531 7.49 -20.14 10.87
C ALA A 531 8.34 -19.53 9.76
N ALA A 532 9.12 -20.37 9.07
CA ALA A 532 9.88 -19.96 7.90
C ALA A 532 8.96 -19.81 6.67
N ALA A 533 9.27 -18.84 5.82
CA ALA A 533 8.65 -18.66 4.52
C ALA A 533 9.74 -18.43 3.47
N VAL A 534 9.49 -18.87 2.25
CA VAL A 534 10.35 -18.62 1.08
C VAL A 534 9.49 -18.07 -0.04
N VAL A 535 9.98 -17.04 -0.70
CA VAL A 535 9.29 -16.35 -1.79
C VAL A 535 10.12 -16.46 -3.07
N HIS A 536 9.51 -16.84 -4.18
CA HIS A 536 10.17 -16.94 -5.48
C HIS A 536 9.58 -15.94 -6.48
N CYS A 537 10.45 -15.29 -7.26
CA CYS A 537 10.04 -14.61 -8.48
C CYS A 537 10.11 -15.64 -9.61
N ALA A 538 8.98 -16.24 -9.97
CA ALA A 538 8.94 -17.34 -10.92
C ALA A 538 7.54 -17.51 -11.52
N ASP A 539 7.49 -18.03 -12.73
CA ASP A 539 6.25 -18.52 -13.33
C ASP A 539 5.72 -19.69 -12.51
N ALA A 540 4.41 -19.70 -12.22
CA ALA A 540 3.75 -20.75 -11.46
C ALA A 540 3.95 -22.16 -12.05
N SER A 541 4.19 -22.26 -13.36
CA SER A 541 4.48 -23.52 -14.05
C SER A 541 5.91 -24.03 -13.87
N ASP A 542 6.85 -23.17 -13.47
CA ASP A 542 8.27 -23.49 -13.30
C ASP A 542 8.68 -23.63 -11.82
N VAL A 543 7.79 -23.29 -10.88
CA VAL A 543 8.08 -23.32 -9.44
C VAL A 543 8.16 -24.77 -8.95
N ASP A 544 9.32 -25.16 -8.43
CA ASP A 544 9.50 -26.46 -7.78
C ASP A 544 8.84 -26.46 -6.40
N LEU A 545 7.65 -27.07 -6.32
CA LEU A 545 6.91 -27.18 -5.06
C LEU A 545 7.41 -28.38 -4.24
N PRO A 546 7.68 -28.20 -2.94
CA PRO A 546 8.14 -29.27 -2.07
C PRO A 546 7.11 -30.41 -2.00
N VAL A 547 7.56 -31.67 -2.00
CA VAL A 547 6.68 -32.84 -1.89
C VAL A 547 6.90 -33.54 -0.54
N PRO A 548 5.84 -33.77 0.27
CA PRO A 548 4.45 -33.36 0.06
C PRO A 548 4.22 -31.84 0.24
N ALA A 549 3.14 -31.30 -0.34
CA ALA A 549 2.70 -29.91 -0.23
C ALA A 549 1.21 -29.81 0.13
N VAL A 550 0.79 -28.69 0.73
CA VAL A 550 -0.61 -28.24 0.70
C VAL A 550 -0.69 -27.02 -0.20
N VAL A 551 -1.32 -27.14 -1.37
CA VAL A 551 -1.50 -26.01 -2.28
C VAL A 551 -2.76 -25.25 -1.89
N ALA A 552 -2.59 -24.01 -1.45
CA ALA A 552 -3.67 -23.08 -1.15
C ALA A 552 -3.42 -21.81 -1.96
N THR A 553 -4.26 -21.55 -2.96
CA THR A 553 -4.01 -20.47 -3.91
C THR A 553 -5.30 -19.87 -4.42
N ASP A 554 -5.21 -18.62 -4.86
CA ASP A 554 -6.30 -17.87 -5.49
C ASP A 554 -5.81 -17.35 -6.85
N PRO A 555 -6.02 -18.12 -7.93
CA PRO A 555 -5.47 -17.78 -9.24
C PRO A 555 -6.15 -16.53 -9.83
N PRO A 556 -5.52 -15.85 -10.80
CA PRO A 556 -6.14 -14.76 -11.54
C PRO A 556 -7.53 -15.13 -12.10
N TYR A 557 -8.54 -14.31 -11.83
CA TYR A 557 -9.86 -14.43 -12.45
C TYR A 557 -9.96 -13.56 -13.70
N TYR A 558 -9.50 -14.08 -14.84
CA TYR A 558 -9.65 -13.45 -16.16
C TYR A 558 -9.28 -11.95 -16.17
N ASP A 559 -10.02 -11.14 -16.92
CA ASP A 559 -9.85 -9.69 -17.04
C ASP A 559 -10.62 -8.91 -15.96
N ASN A 560 -10.72 -9.40 -14.72
CA ASN A 560 -11.44 -8.65 -13.66
C ASN A 560 -10.61 -7.43 -13.18
N ILE A 561 -9.29 -7.60 -13.05
CA ILE A 561 -8.34 -6.56 -12.64
C ILE A 561 -7.03 -6.74 -13.41
N GLY A 562 -6.60 -5.74 -14.18
CA GLY A 562 -5.31 -5.74 -14.88
C GLY A 562 -4.13 -5.39 -13.97
N TYR A 563 -3.93 -6.13 -12.88
CA TYR A 563 -2.93 -5.77 -11.86
C TYR A 563 -1.47 -5.90 -12.36
N SER A 564 -1.20 -6.72 -13.38
CA SER A 564 0.09 -6.74 -14.06
C SER A 564 0.40 -5.35 -14.64
N ASP A 565 -0.46 -4.87 -15.53
CA ASP A 565 -0.31 -3.57 -16.19
C ASP A 565 -0.32 -2.41 -15.18
N LEU A 566 -1.18 -2.48 -14.16
CA LEU A 566 -1.26 -1.43 -13.14
C LEU A 566 0.00 -1.40 -12.26
N SER A 567 0.65 -2.54 -12.03
CA SER A 567 1.86 -2.61 -11.19
C SER A 567 3.08 -1.98 -11.85
N ASP A 568 3.12 -1.91 -13.18
CA ASP A 568 4.22 -1.30 -13.92
C ASP A 568 4.40 0.18 -13.59
N PHE A 569 3.33 0.81 -13.07
CA PHE A 569 3.37 2.14 -12.47
C PHE A 569 4.39 2.30 -11.34
N PHE A 570 4.78 1.21 -10.68
CA PHE A 570 5.75 1.23 -9.58
C PHE A 570 7.19 0.92 -10.04
N TYR A 571 7.43 0.66 -11.32
CA TYR A 571 8.78 0.62 -11.90
C TYR A 571 9.32 2.02 -12.26
N VAL A 572 8.61 3.07 -11.82
CA VAL A 572 8.85 4.49 -12.09
C VAL A 572 10.05 5.04 -11.34
#